data_AF-A0A0F3M5Q6-F1
#
_entry.id   AF-A0A0F3M5Q6-F1
#
_cell.length_a   1.000
_cell.length_b   1.000
_cell.length_c   1.000
_cell.angle_alpha   90.00
_cell.angle_beta   90.00
_cell.angle_gamma   90.00
#
_symmetry.space_group_name_H-M   'P 1'
#
loop_
_entity.id
_entity.type
_entity.pdbx_description
1 polymer ?
#
loop_
_entity_poly.entity_id
_entity_poly.type
_entity_poly.pdbx_seq_one_letter_code
_entity_poly.pdbx_strand_id
1 'polypeptide(L)' 'VKNEAGEITGAKILTLNSKTCNKADVAEKSVGTISGSFAEIAQQNLKYSPVTIITKDIETALTIGKLESKQNLMCN' A
#
# COMPACT_ATOMS: atom_id res chain seq x y z
N VAL A 1 -0.27 -3.74 -8.55
CA VAL A 1 1.12 -3.25 -8.56
C VAL A 1 1.36 -2.65 -9.91
N LYS A 2 1.85 -1.41 -9.93
CA LYS A 2 2.14 -0.68 -11.16
C LYS A 2 3.64 -0.46 -11.28
N ASN A 3 4.16 -0.41 -12.50
CA ASN A 3 5.51 0.09 -12.76
C ASN A 3 5.52 1.64 -12.76
N GLU A 4 6.70 2.23 -12.98
CA GLU A 4 6.88 3.69 -13.04
C GLU A 4 6.09 4.36 -14.17
N ALA A 5 5.80 3.63 -15.25
CA ALA A 5 4.94 4.09 -16.34
C ALA A 5 3.43 4.00 -16.01
N GLY A 6 3.07 3.50 -14.82
CA GLY A 6 1.69 3.35 -14.37
C GLY A 6 0.98 2.09 -14.88
N GLU A 7 1.68 1.21 -15.59
CA GLU A 7 1.14 -0.03 -16.14
C GLU A 7 1.02 -1.10 -15.05
N ILE A 8 -0.07 -1.88 -15.06
CA ILE A 8 -0.29 -2.94 -14.08
C ILE A 8 0.61 -4.14 -14.41
N THR A 9 1.58 -4.44 -13.54
CA THR A 9 2.55 -5.55 -13.71
C THR A 9 2.21 -6.79 -12.90
N GLY A 10 1.40 -6.63 -11.85
CA GLY A 10 0.97 -7.73 -11.00
C GLY A 10 -0.10 -7.31 -10.00
N ALA A 11 -0.71 -8.30 -9.35
CA ALA A 11 -1.72 -8.08 -8.32
C ALA A 11 -1.54 -9.05 -7.16
N LYS A 12 -1.77 -8.53 -5.95
CA LYS A 12 -1.86 -9.33 -4.73
C LYS A 12 -3.34 -9.61 -4.46
N ILE A 13 -3.69 -10.87 -4.24
CA ILE A 13 -5.06 -11.32 -4.06
C ILE A 13 -5.29 -11.61 -2.57
N LEU A 14 -6.20 -10.83 -1.97
CA LEU A 14 -6.70 -11.07 -0.63
C LEU A 14 -8.02 -11.82 -0.72
N THR A 15 -8.11 -12.98 -0.09
CA THR A 15 -9.36 -13.75 -0.03
C THR A 15 -10.11 -13.38 1.24
N LEU A 16 -11.41 -13.14 1.13
CA LEU A 16 -12.29 -12.92 2.28
C LEU A 16 -13.08 -14.19 2.57
N ASN A 17 -13.32 -14.43 3.86
CA ASN A 17 -14.24 -15.46 4.30
C ASN A 17 -15.67 -15.01 3.90
N SER A 18 -16.40 -15.87 3.17
CA SER A 18 -17.72 -15.51 2.64
C SER A 18 -18.80 -15.31 3.70
N LYS A 19 -18.60 -15.79 4.92
CA LYS A 19 -19.56 -15.64 6.03
C LYS A 19 -19.26 -14.44 6.91
N THR A 20 -17.99 -14.20 7.20
CA THR A 20 -17.58 -13.14 8.15
C THR A 20 -17.08 -11.88 7.47
N CYS A 21 -16.81 -11.91 6.16
CA CYS A 21 -16.16 -10.85 5.39
C CYS A 21 -14.77 -10.45 5.90
N ASN A 22 -14.21 -11.18 6.87
CA ASN A 22 -12.85 -10.98 7.36
C ASN A 22 -11.85 -11.62 6.40
N LYS A 23 -10.57 -11.24 6.53
CA LYS A 23 -9.46 -11.91 5.84
C LYS A 23 -9.55 -13.41 6.09
N ALA A 24 -9.64 -14.20 5.02
CA ALA A 24 -9.64 -15.64 5.12
C ALA A 24 -8.26 -16.12 5.56
N ASP A 25 -8.23 -17.12 6.43
CA ASP A 25 -7.00 -17.80 6.85
C ASP A 25 -6.57 -18.80 5.75
N VAL A 26 -6.13 -18.23 4.63
CA VAL A 26 -5.61 -18.96 3.48
C VAL A 26 -4.35 -18.27 2.99
N ALA A 27 -3.44 -19.05 2.39
CA ALA A 27 -2.21 -18.50 1.83
C ALA A 27 -2.53 -17.40 0.80
N GLU A 28 -1.83 -16.27 0.92
CA GLU A 28 -1.95 -15.17 -0.01
C GLU A 28 -1.48 -15.60 -1.41
N LYS A 29 -2.20 -15.14 -2.43
CA LYS A 29 -1.86 -15.42 -3.83
C LYS A 29 -1.43 -14.13 -4.51
N SER A 30 -0.54 -14.28 -5.49
CA SER A 30 -0.14 -13.19 -6.39
C SER A 30 -0.22 -13.65 -7.83
N VAL A 31 -0.46 -12.71 -8.73
CA VAL A 31 -0.45 -12.91 -10.17
C VAL A 31 0.44 -11.86 -10.82
N GLY A 32 1.16 -12.25 -11.86
CA GLY A 32 2.12 -11.39 -12.54
C GLY A 32 3.40 -11.16 -11.74
N THR A 33 4.17 -10.15 -12.14
CA THR A 33 5.47 -9.84 -11.52
C THR A 33 5.27 -8.73 -10.49
N ILE A 34 5.64 -9.02 -9.25
CA ILE A 34 5.66 -8.04 -8.17
C ILE A 34 7.13 -7.78 -7.82
N SER A 35 7.71 -6.75 -8.42
CA SER A 35 9.09 -6.32 -8.16
C SER A 35 9.07 -4.88 -7.65
N GLY A 36 9.32 -4.70 -6.35
CA GLY A 36 9.16 -3.40 -5.68
C GLY A 36 7.67 -2.98 -5.60
N SER A 37 7.24 -2.48 -4.44
CA SER A 37 5.90 -1.91 -4.30
C SER A 37 6.02 -0.58 -3.61
N PHE A 38 6.33 0.44 -4.41
CA PHE A 38 6.26 1.82 -3.98
C PHE A 38 4.85 2.31 -4.32
N ALA A 39 4.01 2.44 -3.29
CA ALA A 39 2.80 3.24 -3.41
C ALA A 39 3.17 4.64 -2.93
N GLU A 40 3.04 5.64 -3.81
CA GLU A 40 3.12 7.03 -3.37
C GLU A 40 1.87 7.32 -2.52
N ILE A 41 2.09 7.66 -1.25
CA ILE A 41 1.02 7.90 -0.27
C ILE A 41 0.78 9.40 -0.02
N ALA A 42 1.72 10.27 -0.40
CA ALA A 42 1.60 11.72 -0.34
C ALA A 42 2.53 12.40 -1.37
N GLN A 43 2.07 13.52 -1.95
CA GLN A 43 2.92 14.38 -2.77
C GLN A 43 4.01 15.01 -1.90
N GLN A 44 5.26 14.90 -2.35
CA GLN A 44 6.41 15.44 -1.62
C GLN A 44 6.32 16.96 -1.46
N ASN A 45 6.38 17.43 -0.22
CA ASN A 45 6.56 18.84 0.08
C ASN A 45 8.06 19.17 -0.05
N LEU A 46 8.45 19.93 -1.08
CA LEU A 46 9.85 20.26 -1.42
C LEU A 46 10.66 20.92 -0.29
N LYS A 47 9.99 21.35 0.79
CA LYS A 47 10.58 21.97 1.97
C LYS A 47 11.26 20.96 2.91
N TYR A 48 10.90 19.68 2.85
CA TYR A 48 11.44 18.62 3.71
C TYR A 48 12.18 17.57 2.88
N SER A 49 13.20 16.97 3.47
CA SER A 49 13.88 15.82 2.85
C SER A 49 12.87 14.70 2.60
N PRO A 50 12.93 14.03 1.44
CA PRO A 50 12.00 12.95 1.13
C PRO A 50 12.14 11.83 2.16
N VAL A 51 11.02 11.44 2.76
CA VAL A 51 10.95 10.31 3.70
C VAL A 51 10.40 9.09 2.97
N THR A 52 11.10 7.95 3.09
CA THR A 52 10.62 6.66 2.57
C THR A 52 10.17 5.79 3.74
N ILE A 53 8.91 5.35 3.72
CA ILE A 53 8.35 4.43 4.73
C ILE A 53 8.27 3.03 4.12
N ILE A 54 8.99 2.07 4.73
CA ILE A 54 8.92 0.65 4.35
C ILE A 54 7.99 -0.05 5.35
N THR A 55 6.93 -0.67 4.84
CA THR A 55 5.94 -1.36 5.68
C THR A 55 5.96 -2.86 5.41
N LYS A 56 5.51 -3.65 6.39
CA LYS A 56 5.45 -5.12 6.29
C LYS A 56 4.45 -5.60 5.23
N ASP A 57 3.40 -4.83 4.98
CA ASP A 57 2.33 -5.20 4.04
C ASP A 57 1.59 -3.97 3.49
N ILE A 58 0.87 -4.20 2.40
CA ILE A 58 0.09 -3.17 1.70
C ILE A 58 -1.09 -2.64 2.52
N GLU A 59 -1.65 -3.44 3.43
CA GLU A 59 -2.74 -3.03 4.32
C GLU A 59 -2.25 -1.91 5.26
N THR A 60 -1.05 -2.07 5.81
CA THR A 60 -0.36 -1.07 6.64
C THR A 60 -0.03 0.19 5.83
N ALA A 61 0.56 0.03 4.64
CA ALA A 61 0.87 1.17 3.75
C ALA A 61 -0.37 2.01 3.40
N LEU A 62 -1.46 1.34 3.02
CA LEU A 62 -2.72 2.01 2.67
C LEU A 62 -3.38 2.68 3.88
N THR A 63 -3.24 2.09 5.08
CA THR A 63 -3.72 2.70 6.32
C THR A 63 -2.98 4.00 6.61
N ILE A 64 -1.65 4.02 6.43
CA ILE A 64 -0.83 5.24 6.59
C ILE A 64 -1.25 6.30 5.57
N GLY A 65 -1.35 5.96 4.28
CA GLY A 65 -1.80 6.94 3.26
C GLY A 65 -3.23 7.46 3.49
N LYS A 66 -4.12 6.63 4.06
CA LYS A 66 -5.47 7.06 4.46
C LYS A 66 -5.44 7.99 5.69
N LEU A 67 -4.48 7.83 6.59
CA LEU A 67 -4.28 8.73 7.72
C LEU A 67 -3.74 10.07 7.23
N GLU A 68 -2.72 10.07 6.37
CA GLU A 68 -2.15 11.30 5.78
C GLU A 68 -3.17 12.09 4.96
N SER A 69 -4.05 11.43 4.20
CA SER A 69 -5.14 12.09 3.46
C SER A 69 -6.29 12.59 4.34
N LYS A 70 -6.41 12.11 5.59
CA LYS A 70 -7.46 12.54 6.54
C LYS A 70 -6.99 13.56 7.58
N GLN A 71 -5.70 13.58 7.92
CA GLN A 71 -5.08 14.46 8.90
C GLN A 71 -3.64 14.65 8.43
N ASN A 72 -3.16 15.86 8.17
CA ASN A 72 -2.50 16.61 9.24
C ASN A 72 -1.67 15.69 10.16
N LEU A 73 -0.70 14.95 9.61
CA LEU A 73 0.27 14.21 10.42
C LEU A 73 1.23 15.23 11.03
N MET A 74 0.75 15.96 12.03
CA MET A 74 1.58 16.75 12.92
C MET A 74 2.35 15.76 13.79
N CYS A 75 3.60 15.52 13.44
CA CYS A 75 4.58 15.11 14.42
C CYS A 75 5.03 16.38 15.16
N ASN A 76 4.60 16.52 16.42
CA ASN A 76 5.26 17.39 17.39
C ASN A 76 6.54 16.73 17.90
#